data_AF-A0A7X2D6T5-F1
#
_entry.id   AF-A0A7X2D6T5-F1
#
_cell.length_a   1.000
_cell.length_b   1.000
_cell.length_c   1.000
_cell.angle_alpha   90.00
_cell.angle_beta   90.00
_cell.angle_gamma   90.00
#
_symmetry.space_group_name_H-M   'P 1'
#
loop_
_entity.id
_entity.type
_entity.pdbx_description
1 polymer ?
#
loop_
_entity_poly.entity_id
_entity_poly.type
_entity_poly.pdbx_seq_one_letter_code
_entity_poly.pdbx_strand_id
1 'polypeptide(L)'
;MEFVDGGVLPSPPSKRKQIRPAEDCVCLLSGGLDSLIGAADLAADGKKPYLVSQVSPGDKQKQAYFASRMAGGLSRLELNHNVSCPWQNDLTQRARSIIFLTYGVLLATSLARYHDGQDVTLYVCENGFISINPALTTARVGSLSTRTTHPNFISQFQTLLTAADLNVKIENPYQFKTKGEMLREGADQTFLKKHAAQTTSCGRFVRKYKHCGRCLPCLIRRAAFHKWGEKDTTDYVYDDLSKNDAEHARFDDVRSAALAVAEANAQGFERWIRPRLNATSLGDATPYREVVRRGLDELDDFLKTAGVK
;
A
#
# COMPACT_ATOMS: atom_id res chain seq x y z
N MET A 1 -3.93 11.52 -29.22
CA MET A 1 -3.05 10.36 -29.50
C MET A 1 -3.64 9.67 -30.71
N GLU A 2 -2.88 9.56 -31.79
CA GLU A 2 -3.24 8.69 -32.91
C GLU A 2 -2.59 7.32 -32.66
N PHE A 3 -3.40 6.27 -32.69
CA PHE A 3 -2.87 4.91 -32.69
C PHE A 3 -2.34 4.61 -34.09
N VAL A 4 -1.08 4.18 -34.17
CA VAL A 4 -0.43 3.81 -35.44
C VAL A 4 -0.58 2.30 -35.63
N ASP A 5 -1.01 1.89 -36.83
CA ASP A 5 -1.18 0.48 -37.20
C ASP A 5 0.17 -0.26 -37.31
N GLY A 6 0.15 -1.60 -37.34
CA GLY A 6 1.34 -2.46 -37.45
C GLY A 6 1.76 -3.18 -36.17
N GLY A 7 0.93 -3.14 -35.12
CA GLY A 7 1.12 -3.97 -33.94
C GLY A 7 0.90 -5.45 -34.26
N VAL A 8 1.84 -6.31 -33.87
CA VAL A 8 1.71 -7.77 -34.05
C VAL A 8 1.04 -8.36 -32.81
N LEU A 9 -0.12 -9.01 -32.99
CA LEU A 9 -0.69 -9.87 -31.95
C LEU A 9 0.16 -11.15 -31.86
N PRO A 10 0.78 -11.48 -30.71
CA PRO A 10 1.52 -12.72 -30.59
C PRO A 10 0.57 -13.91 -30.76
N SER A 11 1.04 -14.96 -31.45
CA SER A 11 0.28 -16.19 -31.60
C SER A 11 -0.09 -16.75 -30.21
N PRO A 12 -1.39 -16.98 -29.92
CA PRO A 12 -1.78 -17.47 -28.61
C PRO A 12 -1.15 -18.85 -28.33
N PRO A 13 -0.74 -19.12 -27.08
CA PRO A 13 -0.19 -20.42 -26.72
C PRO A 13 -1.24 -21.52 -26.98
N SER A 14 -0.78 -22.73 -27.30
CA SER A 14 -1.69 -23.84 -27.61
C SER A 14 -2.65 -24.11 -26.45
N LYS A 15 -3.93 -24.40 -26.76
CA LYS A 15 -4.97 -24.65 -25.75
C LYS A 15 -4.58 -25.75 -24.74
N ARG A 16 -3.77 -26.74 -25.17
CA ARG A 16 -3.24 -27.81 -24.31
C ARG A 16 -2.21 -27.36 -23.27
N LYS A 17 -1.65 -26.15 -23.40
CA LYS A 17 -0.65 -25.57 -22.49
C LYS A 17 -1.20 -24.42 -21.63
N GLN A 18 -2.49 -24.09 -21.75
CA GLN A 18 -3.10 -23.05 -20.92
C GLN A 18 -3.33 -23.57 -19.51
N ILE A 19 -2.51 -23.09 -18.58
CA ILE A 19 -2.72 -23.27 -17.15
C ILE A 19 -3.71 -22.21 -16.70
N ARG A 20 -4.82 -22.64 -16.10
CA ARG A 20 -5.79 -21.76 -15.45
C ARG A 20 -5.76 -22.07 -13.96
N PRO A 21 -5.12 -21.21 -13.15
CA PRO A 21 -5.05 -21.45 -11.72
C PRO A 21 -6.43 -21.46 -11.07
N ALA A 22 -6.59 -22.24 -10.00
CA ALA A 22 -7.87 -22.53 -9.34
C ALA A 22 -8.15 -21.61 -8.12
N GLU A 23 -7.23 -20.69 -7.84
CA GLU A 23 -7.37 -19.63 -6.85
C GLU A 23 -8.64 -18.79 -7.11
N ASP A 24 -9.24 -18.29 -6.03
CA ASP A 24 -10.54 -17.62 -6.07
C ASP A 24 -10.42 -16.09 -6.24
N CYS A 25 -9.27 -15.53 -5.88
CA CYS A 25 -8.99 -14.11 -5.95
C CYS A 25 -7.50 -13.82 -6.15
N VAL A 26 -7.18 -12.56 -6.40
CA VAL A 26 -5.81 -12.06 -6.53
C VAL A 26 -5.53 -11.07 -5.42
N CYS A 27 -4.33 -11.11 -4.84
CA CYS A 27 -3.90 -10.10 -3.86
C CYS A 27 -2.52 -9.54 -4.23
N LEU A 28 -2.39 -8.21 -4.21
CA LEU A 28 -1.11 -7.55 -4.43
C LEU A 28 -0.21 -7.69 -3.19
N LEU A 29 0.96 -8.31 -3.35
CA LEU A 29 1.98 -8.46 -2.32
C LEU A 29 3.22 -7.62 -2.66
N SER A 30 3.26 -6.40 -2.11
CA SER A 30 4.36 -5.45 -2.33
C SER A 30 5.63 -5.78 -1.52
N GLY A 31 5.52 -6.59 -0.46
CA GLY A 31 6.57 -6.79 0.55
C GLY A 31 6.47 -5.83 1.74
N GLY A 32 5.51 -4.90 1.69
CA GLY A 32 5.15 -4.03 2.81
C GLY A 32 4.20 -4.66 3.81
N LEU A 33 4.13 -4.02 4.99
CA LEU A 33 3.37 -4.49 6.14
C LEU A 33 1.88 -4.67 5.83
N ASP A 34 1.27 -3.69 5.16
CA ASP A 34 -0.16 -3.66 4.87
C ASP A 34 -0.57 -4.82 3.96
N SER A 35 0.21 -5.07 2.90
CA SER A 35 -0.01 -6.23 2.02
C SER A 35 0.26 -7.57 2.69
N LEU A 36 1.13 -7.62 3.70
CA LEU A 36 1.36 -8.83 4.49
C LEU A 36 0.14 -9.15 5.37
N ILE A 37 -0.37 -8.15 6.11
CA ILE A 37 -1.56 -8.29 6.94
C ILE A 37 -2.74 -8.72 6.08
N GLY A 38 -2.96 -8.03 4.95
CA GLY A 38 -4.05 -8.36 4.04
C GLY A 38 -4.00 -9.75 3.45
N ALA A 39 -2.85 -10.19 2.97
CA ALA A 39 -2.72 -11.55 2.44
C ALA A 39 -2.94 -12.62 3.54
N ALA A 40 -2.46 -12.37 4.76
CA ALA A 40 -2.66 -13.28 5.89
C ALA A 40 -4.15 -13.33 6.33
N ASP A 41 -4.82 -12.19 6.44
CA ASP A 41 -6.23 -12.11 6.82
C ASP A 41 -7.12 -12.77 5.76
N LEU A 42 -6.87 -12.53 4.47
CA LEU A 42 -7.62 -13.19 3.39
C LEU A 42 -7.49 -14.73 3.47
N ALA A 43 -6.30 -15.22 3.77
CA ALA A 43 -6.06 -16.65 3.89
C ALA A 43 -6.68 -17.24 5.17
N ALA A 44 -6.68 -16.48 6.27
CA ALA A 44 -7.36 -16.85 7.52
C ALA A 44 -8.89 -16.90 7.37
N ASP A 45 -9.45 -16.01 6.53
CA ASP A 45 -10.87 -15.99 6.13
C ASP A 45 -11.25 -17.15 5.18
N GLY A 46 -10.30 -18.05 4.86
CA GLY A 46 -10.52 -19.22 4.02
C GLY A 46 -10.48 -18.95 2.50
N LYS A 47 -10.13 -17.73 2.08
CA LYS A 47 -9.89 -17.43 0.66
C LYS A 47 -8.57 -18.04 0.20
N LYS A 48 -8.43 -18.22 -1.11
CA LYS A 48 -7.21 -18.74 -1.75
C LYS A 48 -6.61 -17.71 -2.69
N PRO A 49 -5.98 -16.64 -2.17
CA PRO A 49 -5.45 -15.59 -3.01
C PRO A 49 -4.21 -16.05 -3.79
N TYR A 50 -4.19 -15.78 -5.10
CA TYR A 50 -2.97 -15.82 -5.88
C TYR A 50 -2.22 -14.49 -5.71
N LEU A 51 -1.03 -14.55 -5.13
CA LEU A 51 -0.26 -13.36 -4.81
C LEU A 51 0.49 -12.82 -6.03
N VAL A 52 0.44 -11.51 -6.25
CA VAL A 52 1.23 -10.83 -7.29
C VAL A 52 2.28 -9.96 -6.63
N SER A 53 3.54 -10.16 -7.02
CA SER A 53 4.65 -9.35 -6.54
C SER A 53 5.39 -8.70 -7.70
N GLN A 54 5.69 -7.41 -7.53
CA GLN A 54 6.64 -6.73 -8.39
C GLN A 54 8.05 -6.87 -7.81
N VAL A 55 9.01 -7.25 -8.66
CA VAL A 55 10.43 -7.26 -8.27
C VAL A 55 10.88 -5.84 -7.92
N SER A 56 11.27 -5.65 -6.67
CA SER A 56 11.92 -4.45 -6.17
C SER A 56 13.25 -4.84 -5.51
N PRO A 57 14.36 -4.11 -5.76
CA PRO A 57 15.62 -4.38 -5.08
C PRO A 57 15.45 -4.40 -3.55
N GLY A 58 15.79 -5.52 -2.92
CA GLY A 58 15.73 -5.72 -1.46
C GLY A 58 14.47 -6.41 -0.92
N ASP A 59 13.39 -6.53 -1.71
CA ASP A 59 12.12 -7.13 -1.23
C ASP A 59 11.83 -8.52 -1.81
N LYS A 60 12.52 -8.94 -2.89
CA LYS A 60 12.30 -10.23 -3.57
C LYS A 60 12.36 -11.45 -2.63
N GLN A 61 13.41 -11.55 -1.82
CA GLN A 61 13.58 -12.68 -0.89
C GLN A 61 12.49 -12.69 0.19
N LYS A 62 12.08 -11.50 0.67
CA LYS A 62 11.04 -11.36 1.69
C LYS A 62 9.66 -11.77 1.16
N GLN A 63 9.32 -11.33 -0.05
CA GLN A 63 8.04 -11.68 -0.68
C GLN A 63 7.89 -13.19 -0.87
N ALA A 64 8.94 -13.86 -1.35
CA ALA A 64 8.95 -15.32 -1.49
C ALA A 64 8.84 -16.01 -0.12
N TYR A 65 9.58 -15.52 0.88
CA TYR A 65 9.52 -16.05 2.24
C TYR A 65 8.11 -15.94 2.83
N PHE A 66 7.48 -14.76 2.77
CA PHE A 66 6.13 -14.56 3.30
C PHE A 66 5.09 -15.44 2.60
N ALA A 67 5.13 -15.52 1.26
CA ALA A 67 4.21 -16.38 0.51
C ALA A 67 4.33 -17.85 0.93
N SER A 68 5.55 -18.35 1.16
CA SER A 68 5.77 -19.73 1.62
C SER A 68 5.30 -20.00 3.05
N ARG A 69 5.14 -18.96 3.87
CA ARG A 69 4.80 -19.07 5.30
C ARG A 69 3.31 -18.82 5.58
N MET A 70 2.61 -18.11 4.70
CA MET A 70 1.17 -17.85 4.84
C MET A 70 0.36 -19.09 4.45
N ALA A 71 -0.54 -19.54 5.32
CA ALA A 71 -1.53 -20.60 5.09
C ALA A 71 -1.00 -21.88 4.41
N GLY A 72 0.23 -22.30 4.74
CA GLY A 72 0.84 -23.51 4.18
C GLY A 72 1.48 -23.35 2.80
N GLY A 73 1.55 -22.12 2.26
CA GLY A 73 2.21 -21.79 1.00
C GLY A 73 1.24 -21.30 -0.06
N LEU A 74 1.11 -19.98 -0.19
CA LEU A 74 0.28 -19.36 -1.23
C LEU A 74 1.03 -19.28 -2.57
N SER A 75 0.30 -19.48 -3.66
CA SER A 75 0.79 -19.28 -5.02
C SER A 75 1.23 -17.83 -5.21
N ARG A 76 2.37 -17.62 -5.88
CA ARG A 76 2.93 -16.29 -6.13
C ARG A 76 3.46 -16.15 -7.54
N LEU A 77 3.00 -15.11 -8.23
CA LEU A 77 3.53 -14.65 -9.50
C LEU A 77 4.43 -13.46 -9.26
N GLU A 78 5.69 -13.59 -9.64
CA GLU A 78 6.67 -12.50 -9.59
C GLU A 78 6.87 -11.91 -10.98
N LEU A 79 6.64 -10.61 -11.12
CA LEU A 79 6.81 -9.90 -12.39
C LEU A 79 7.77 -8.73 -12.25
N ASN A 80 8.47 -8.41 -13.34
CA ASN A 80 9.28 -7.22 -13.46
C ASN A 80 9.01 -6.57 -14.82
N HIS A 81 8.94 -5.24 -14.85
CA HIS A 81 8.87 -4.50 -16.11
C HIS A 81 10.29 -4.42 -16.65
N ASN A 82 10.72 -5.44 -17.40
CA ASN A 82 12.01 -5.40 -18.10
C ASN A 82 11.87 -4.56 -19.38
N VAL A 83 11.59 -3.26 -19.21
CA VAL A 83 11.29 -2.35 -20.30
C VAL A 83 12.56 -1.64 -20.73
N SER A 84 12.91 -1.78 -22.00
CA SER A 84 13.93 -0.97 -22.67
C SER A 84 13.22 0.01 -23.59
N CYS A 85 13.14 1.28 -23.20
CA CYS A 85 12.61 2.32 -24.08
C CYS A 85 13.70 2.76 -25.08
N PRO A 86 13.37 2.97 -26.36
CA PRO A 86 14.31 3.55 -27.32
C PRO A 86 14.56 5.07 -27.08
N TRP A 87 13.90 5.66 -26.09
CA TRP A 87 14.09 7.04 -25.62
C TRP A 87 14.39 7.08 -24.12
N GLN A 88 14.55 8.28 -23.56
CA GLN A 88 14.85 8.46 -22.14
C GLN A 88 13.78 7.84 -21.23
N ASN A 89 14.20 6.88 -20.40
CA ASN A 89 13.31 6.26 -19.42
C ASN A 89 12.76 7.29 -18.43
N ASP A 90 11.48 7.17 -18.11
CA ASP A 90 10.85 7.96 -17.05
C ASP A 90 11.46 7.56 -15.69
N LEU A 91 12.20 8.50 -15.08
CA LEU A 91 12.84 8.30 -13.78
C LEU A 91 11.86 8.48 -12.61
N THR A 92 10.64 8.96 -12.88
CA THR A 92 9.61 9.12 -11.85
C THR A 92 8.98 7.78 -11.49
N GLN A 93 8.41 7.69 -10.28
CA GLN A 93 7.70 6.49 -9.82
C GLN A 93 6.18 6.58 -10.08
N ARG A 94 5.73 7.52 -10.94
CA ARG A 94 4.30 7.83 -11.11
C ARG A 94 3.48 6.71 -11.73
N ALA A 95 4.09 5.89 -12.60
CA ALA A 95 3.41 4.78 -13.26
C ALA A 95 3.41 3.48 -12.43
N ARG A 96 4.15 3.43 -11.32
CA ARG A 96 4.37 2.19 -10.56
C ARG A 96 3.05 1.58 -10.07
N SER A 97 2.12 2.39 -9.56
CA SER A 97 0.83 1.90 -9.06
C SER A 97 -0.04 1.32 -10.18
N ILE A 98 -0.12 2.00 -11.33
CA ILE A 98 -0.86 1.54 -12.50
C ILE A 98 -0.29 0.21 -12.98
N ILE A 99 1.04 0.11 -13.14
CA ILE A 99 1.70 -1.13 -13.58
C ILE A 99 1.41 -2.28 -12.61
N PHE A 100 1.48 -2.03 -11.31
CA PHE A 100 1.27 -3.08 -10.31
C PHE A 100 -0.20 -3.55 -10.26
N LEU A 101 -1.17 -2.64 -10.41
CA LEU A 101 -2.58 -3.00 -10.61
C LEU A 101 -2.76 -3.83 -11.88
N THR A 102 -2.14 -3.43 -13.00
CA THR A 102 -2.20 -4.17 -14.26
C THR A 102 -1.65 -5.58 -14.13
N TYR A 103 -0.60 -5.82 -13.33
CA TYR A 103 -0.15 -7.18 -13.02
C TYR A 103 -1.19 -8.00 -12.26
N GLY A 104 -1.89 -7.35 -11.32
CA GLY A 104 -3.04 -7.94 -10.63
C GLY A 104 -4.15 -8.36 -11.60
N VAL A 105 -4.51 -7.46 -12.51
CA VAL A 105 -5.54 -7.70 -13.54
C VAL A 105 -5.11 -8.82 -14.49
N LEU A 106 -3.86 -8.81 -14.97
CA LEU A 106 -3.31 -9.86 -15.83
C LEU A 106 -3.46 -11.25 -15.21
N LEU A 107 -3.13 -11.37 -13.92
CA LEU A 107 -3.30 -12.64 -13.21
C LEU A 107 -4.77 -12.97 -13.01
N ALA A 108 -5.60 -11.99 -12.63
CA ALA A 108 -7.04 -12.20 -12.41
C ALA A 108 -7.72 -12.73 -13.68
N THR A 109 -7.38 -12.18 -14.84
CA THR A 109 -7.90 -12.61 -16.15
C THR A 109 -7.40 -13.99 -16.59
N SER A 110 -6.40 -14.54 -15.90
CA SER A 110 -5.82 -15.86 -16.18
C SER A 110 -6.41 -16.98 -15.31
N LEU A 111 -7.18 -16.64 -14.26
CA LEU A 111 -7.77 -17.62 -13.35
C LEU A 111 -8.91 -18.41 -14.03
N ALA A 112 -9.11 -19.65 -13.60
CA ALA A 112 -10.21 -20.49 -14.10
C ALA A 112 -11.57 -19.79 -13.90
N ARG A 113 -11.77 -19.21 -12.72
CA ARG A 113 -12.96 -18.43 -12.33
C ARG A 113 -13.34 -17.35 -13.34
N TYR A 114 -12.35 -16.60 -13.84
CA TYR A 114 -12.57 -15.55 -14.84
C TYR A 114 -13.11 -16.14 -16.16
N HIS A 115 -12.51 -17.23 -16.61
CA HIS A 115 -12.90 -17.93 -17.83
C HIS A 115 -14.26 -18.64 -17.74
N ASP A 116 -14.71 -18.94 -16.52
CA ASP A 116 -16.06 -19.45 -16.25
C ASP A 116 -17.11 -18.32 -16.21
N GLY A 117 -16.72 -17.08 -16.52
CA GLY A 117 -17.61 -15.90 -16.57
C GLY A 117 -17.94 -15.32 -15.20
N GLN A 118 -17.21 -15.68 -14.14
CA GLN A 118 -17.44 -15.18 -12.79
C GLN A 118 -16.55 -13.98 -12.49
N ASP A 119 -17.03 -13.06 -11.65
CA ASP A 119 -16.21 -11.95 -11.15
C ASP A 119 -15.02 -12.45 -10.33
N VAL A 120 -13.85 -11.84 -10.57
CA VAL A 120 -12.62 -12.06 -9.78
C VAL A 120 -12.29 -10.79 -9.00
N THR A 121 -12.11 -10.92 -7.68
CA THR A 121 -11.66 -9.80 -6.85
C THR A 121 -10.14 -9.67 -6.88
N LEU A 122 -9.65 -8.46 -7.16
CA LEU A 122 -8.27 -8.01 -7.00
C LEU A 122 -8.16 -7.18 -5.71
N TYR A 123 -7.54 -7.76 -4.69
CA TYR A 123 -7.30 -7.11 -3.41
C TYR A 123 -6.06 -6.23 -3.43
N VAL A 124 -6.25 -4.99 -3.00
CA VAL A 124 -5.20 -3.99 -2.78
C VAL A 124 -5.23 -3.59 -1.31
N CYS A 125 -4.34 -4.17 -0.51
CA CYS A 125 -4.36 -3.98 0.94
C CYS A 125 -3.45 -2.79 1.33
N GLU A 126 -4.05 -1.62 1.58
CA GLU A 126 -3.37 -0.42 2.09
C GLU A 126 -4.27 0.26 3.13
N ASN A 127 -3.69 0.70 4.25
CA ASN A 127 -4.43 1.44 5.27
C ASN A 127 -5.04 2.75 4.74
N GLY A 128 -6.21 3.11 5.26
CA GLY A 128 -6.98 4.28 4.85
C GLY A 128 -6.25 5.62 5.02
N PHE A 129 -5.41 5.77 6.06
CA PHE A 129 -4.66 7.01 6.28
C PHE A 129 -3.66 7.29 5.15
N ILE A 130 -2.89 6.27 4.74
CA ILE A 130 -1.97 6.37 3.61
C ILE A 130 -2.71 6.39 2.27
N SER A 131 -3.84 5.69 2.13
CA SER A 131 -4.66 5.77 0.91
C SER A 131 -5.14 7.20 0.65
N ILE A 132 -5.61 7.91 1.68
CA ILE A 132 -6.00 9.32 1.56
C ILE A 132 -4.76 10.23 1.42
N ASN A 133 -3.72 9.96 2.21
CA ASN A 133 -2.49 10.75 2.29
C ASN A 133 -2.80 12.26 2.41
N PRO A 134 -3.44 12.70 3.52
CA PRO A 134 -3.77 14.10 3.70
C PRO A 134 -2.48 14.93 3.76
N ALA A 135 -2.48 16.10 3.11
CA ALA A 135 -1.32 16.98 3.15
C ALA A 135 -1.07 17.42 4.59
N LEU A 136 0.01 16.95 5.22
CA LEU A 136 0.28 17.23 6.64
C LEU A 136 0.48 18.73 6.88
N THR A 137 1.17 19.40 5.97
CA THR A 137 1.38 20.85 5.96
C THR A 137 0.87 21.46 4.65
N THR A 138 0.59 22.76 4.66
CA THR A 138 0.17 23.53 3.48
C THR A 138 1.23 23.55 2.37
N ALA A 139 2.50 23.36 2.73
CA ALA A 139 3.62 23.24 1.78
C ALA A 139 3.60 21.93 0.97
N ARG A 140 2.74 20.96 1.31
CA ARG A 140 2.64 19.64 0.65
C ARG A 140 1.37 19.42 -0.14
N VAL A 141 0.65 20.48 -0.50
CA VAL A 141 -0.55 20.41 -1.33
C VAL A 141 -0.18 20.06 -2.78
N GLY A 142 -0.94 19.18 -3.42
CA GLY A 142 -0.80 18.84 -4.86
C GLY A 142 -0.07 17.51 -5.13
N SER A 143 0.66 17.45 -6.25
CA SER A 143 1.32 16.24 -6.78
C SER A 143 2.51 15.74 -5.95
N LEU A 144 2.85 16.44 -4.87
CA LEU A 144 3.96 16.11 -3.97
C LEU A 144 3.63 14.96 -2.99
N SER A 145 2.37 14.52 -2.95
CA SER A 145 1.89 13.41 -2.12
C SER A 145 1.36 12.28 -2.99
N THR A 146 2.07 11.15 -3.05
CA THR A 146 1.64 9.98 -3.83
C THR A 146 0.38 9.36 -3.21
N ARG A 147 -0.67 9.15 -4.03
CA ARG A 147 -2.00 8.66 -3.63
C ARG A 147 -2.34 7.38 -4.39
N THR A 148 -1.54 6.34 -4.21
CA THR A 148 -1.54 5.10 -5.04
C THR A 148 -2.79 4.25 -4.89
N THR A 149 -3.50 4.36 -3.78
CA THR A 149 -4.72 3.59 -3.48
C THR A 149 -5.87 4.51 -3.05
N HIS A 150 -5.80 5.79 -3.40
CA HIS A 150 -6.85 6.75 -3.10
C HIS A 150 -8.16 6.31 -3.77
N PRO A 151 -9.32 6.41 -3.08
CA PRO A 151 -10.59 5.88 -3.59
C PRO A 151 -10.97 6.39 -4.98
N ASN A 152 -10.76 7.69 -5.26
CA ASN A 152 -10.97 8.25 -6.60
C ASN A 152 -10.09 7.57 -7.68
N PHE A 153 -8.80 7.35 -7.40
CA PHE A 153 -7.91 6.66 -8.34
C PHE A 153 -8.35 5.22 -8.60
N ILE A 154 -8.71 4.48 -7.54
CA ILE A 154 -9.22 3.12 -7.66
C ILE A 154 -10.54 3.08 -8.44
N SER A 155 -11.44 4.03 -8.19
CA SER A 155 -12.72 4.15 -8.91
C SER A 155 -12.53 4.45 -10.41
N GLN A 156 -11.60 5.34 -10.76
CA GLN A 156 -11.24 5.61 -12.16
C GLN A 156 -10.66 4.36 -12.82
N PHE A 157 -9.78 3.63 -12.13
CA PHE A 157 -9.22 2.39 -12.65
C PHE A 157 -10.30 1.31 -12.80
N GLN A 158 -11.23 1.18 -11.85
CA GLN A 158 -12.37 0.28 -11.96
C GLN A 158 -13.25 0.62 -13.18
N THR A 159 -13.50 1.91 -13.42
CA THR A 159 -14.26 2.37 -14.60
C THR A 159 -13.56 1.96 -15.90
N LEU A 160 -12.23 2.05 -15.94
CA LEU A 160 -11.44 1.56 -17.08
C LEU A 160 -11.62 0.05 -17.30
N LEU A 161 -11.58 -0.75 -16.24
CA LEU A 161 -11.80 -2.20 -16.33
C LEU A 161 -13.21 -2.54 -16.82
N THR A 162 -14.22 -1.85 -16.31
CA THR A 162 -15.62 -2.01 -16.75
C THR A 162 -15.79 -1.62 -18.22
N ALA A 163 -15.19 -0.51 -18.66
CA ALA A 163 -15.24 -0.09 -20.06
C ALA A 163 -14.50 -1.05 -21.01
N ALA A 164 -13.53 -1.80 -20.48
CA ALA A 164 -12.81 -2.84 -21.21
C ALA A 164 -13.50 -4.23 -21.14
N ASP A 165 -14.69 -4.32 -20.54
CA ASP A 165 -15.45 -5.56 -20.36
C ASP A 165 -14.67 -6.64 -19.58
N LEU A 166 -13.88 -6.22 -18.58
CA LEU A 166 -13.15 -7.12 -17.69
C LEU A 166 -13.93 -7.32 -16.38
N ASN A 167 -14.33 -8.57 -16.10
CA ASN A 167 -14.98 -9.02 -14.85
C ASN A 167 -13.98 -9.10 -13.68
N VAL A 168 -13.24 -8.02 -13.44
CA VAL A 168 -12.29 -7.86 -12.32
C VAL A 168 -12.75 -6.70 -11.43
N LYS A 169 -12.92 -6.97 -10.13
CA LYS A 169 -13.32 -5.98 -9.12
C LYS A 169 -12.16 -5.64 -8.22
N ILE A 170 -11.82 -4.35 -8.09
CA ILE A 170 -10.76 -3.90 -7.20
C ILE A 170 -11.33 -3.58 -5.82
N GLU A 171 -10.77 -4.20 -4.79
CA GLU A 171 -11.19 -3.98 -3.40
C GLU A 171 -10.00 -3.65 -2.51
N ASN A 172 -10.15 -2.61 -1.67
CA ASN A 172 -9.27 -2.35 -0.54
C ASN A 172 -10.04 -2.56 0.76
N PRO A 173 -9.87 -3.71 1.45
CA PRO A 173 -10.61 -4.01 2.68
C PRO A 173 -10.22 -3.09 3.84
N TYR A 174 -9.07 -2.42 3.78
CA TYR A 174 -8.54 -1.57 4.85
C TYR A 174 -8.66 -0.07 4.57
N GLN A 175 -9.44 0.32 3.56
CA GLN A 175 -9.63 1.74 3.21
C GLN A 175 -10.17 2.60 4.36
N PHE A 176 -10.79 1.99 5.37
CA PHE A 176 -11.32 2.65 6.58
C PHE A 176 -10.60 2.25 7.87
N LYS A 177 -9.49 1.51 7.77
CA LYS A 177 -8.65 1.12 8.91
C LYS A 177 -7.34 1.88 8.90
N THR A 178 -6.90 2.28 10.07
CA THR A 178 -5.53 2.73 10.32
C THR A 178 -4.58 1.52 10.32
N LYS A 179 -3.28 1.79 10.20
CA LYS A 179 -2.28 0.72 10.22
C LYS A 179 -2.15 0.06 11.59
N GLY A 180 -2.33 0.82 12.68
CA GLY A 180 -2.40 0.28 14.03
C GLY A 180 -3.60 -0.65 14.21
N GLU A 181 -4.79 -0.25 13.76
CA GLU A 181 -5.98 -1.10 13.75
C GLU A 181 -5.75 -2.39 12.95
N MET A 182 -5.16 -2.30 11.76
CA MET A 182 -4.82 -3.47 10.94
C MET A 182 -3.93 -4.47 11.69
N LEU A 183 -2.88 -4.01 12.38
CA LEU A 183 -2.00 -4.88 13.15
C LEU A 183 -2.71 -5.53 14.33
N ARG A 184 -3.50 -4.74 15.09
CA ARG A 184 -4.20 -5.19 16.29
C ARG A 184 -5.32 -6.19 15.97
N GLU A 185 -5.99 -6.01 14.85
CA GLU A 185 -7.18 -6.79 14.46
C GLU A 185 -6.87 -7.91 13.47
N GLY A 186 -5.62 -8.00 12.99
CA GLY A 186 -5.19 -9.03 12.06
C GLY A 186 -5.41 -10.45 12.62
N ALA A 187 -5.84 -11.36 11.75
CA ALA A 187 -6.38 -12.66 12.12
C ALA A 187 -5.33 -13.61 12.75
N ASP A 188 -4.09 -13.57 12.27
CA ASP A 188 -3.00 -14.40 12.77
C ASP A 188 -1.96 -13.57 13.53
N GLN A 189 -2.27 -13.25 14.79
CA GLN A 189 -1.38 -12.48 15.67
C GLN A 189 -0.02 -13.16 15.88
N THR A 190 0.04 -14.50 15.86
CA THR A 190 1.32 -15.23 16.03
C THR A 190 2.23 -15.01 14.82
N PHE A 191 1.68 -15.13 13.63
CA PHE A 191 2.37 -14.84 12.38
C PHE A 191 2.81 -13.37 12.33
N LEU A 192 1.92 -12.44 12.66
CA LEU A 192 2.22 -11.01 12.63
C LEU A 192 3.36 -10.67 13.59
N LYS A 193 3.33 -11.13 14.85
CA LYS A 193 4.41 -10.84 15.83
C LYS A 193 5.77 -11.33 15.36
N LYS A 194 5.79 -12.44 14.61
CA LYS A 194 7.02 -13.01 14.05
C LYS A 194 7.54 -12.29 12.82
N HIS A 195 6.65 -11.75 11.97
CA HIS A 195 6.99 -11.33 10.62
C HIS A 195 6.82 -9.83 10.33
N ALA A 196 5.99 -9.11 11.09
CA ALA A 196 5.70 -7.70 10.84
C ALA A 196 6.97 -6.83 10.78
N ALA A 197 7.91 -7.04 11.71
CA ALA A 197 9.18 -6.31 11.77
C ALA A 197 10.09 -6.52 10.53
N GLN A 198 9.91 -7.62 9.81
CA GLN A 198 10.73 -7.99 8.64
C GLN A 198 10.27 -7.28 7.35
N THR A 199 9.04 -6.75 7.32
CA THR A 199 8.43 -6.10 6.15
C THR A 199 9.02 -4.72 5.85
N THR A 200 8.82 -4.24 4.61
CA THR A 200 9.37 -2.96 4.15
C THR A 200 8.27 -1.90 3.98
N SER A 201 8.29 -0.85 4.81
CA SER A 201 7.37 0.30 4.66
C SER A 201 8.07 1.57 4.16
N CYS A 202 9.41 1.63 4.26
CA CYS A 202 10.17 2.86 4.04
C CYS A 202 10.19 3.28 2.56
N GLY A 203 9.70 4.48 2.25
CA GLY A 203 9.77 5.05 0.89
C GLY A 203 11.20 5.37 0.41
N ARG A 204 12.20 5.31 1.30
CA ARG A 204 13.62 5.55 1.00
C ARG A 204 14.49 4.30 1.18
N PHE A 205 13.88 3.11 1.27
CA PHE A 205 14.55 1.86 1.63
C PHE A 205 15.77 1.55 0.75
N VAL A 206 15.63 1.63 -0.58
CA VAL A 206 16.67 1.26 -1.56
C VAL A 206 17.97 2.06 -1.40
N ARG A 207 17.96 3.23 -0.74
CA ARG A 207 19.17 4.04 -0.54
C ARG A 207 20.18 3.41 0.43
N LYS A 208 19.69 2.68 1.44
CA LYS A 208 20.51 2.09 2.52
C LYS A 208 20.16 0.62 2.81
N TYR A 209 19.20 0.04 2.08
CA TYR A 209 18.59 -1.26 2.37
C TYR A 209 18.13 -1.41 3.82
N LYS A 210 17.70 -0.29 4.41
CA LYS A 210 17.34 -0.15 5.82
C LYS A 210 16.24 0.90 5.96
N HIS A 211 15.32 0.73 6.91
CA HIS A 211 14.29 1.73 7.16
C HIS A 211 14.93 3.00 7.72
N CYS A 212 14.57 4.17 7.19
CA CYS A 212 15.17 5.40 7.70
C CYS A 212 14.65 5.76 9.11
N GLY A 213 13.41 5.42 9.44
CA GLY A 213 12.80 5.71 10.76
C GLY A 213 12.11 7.08 10.84
N ARG A 214 12.40 7.99 9.91
CA ARG A 214 11.95 9.39 9.95
C ARG A 214 11.07 9.84 8.78
N CYS A 215 10.95 9.03 7.72
CA CYS A 215 10.04 9.36 6.61
C CYS A 215 8.58 9.06 6.97
N LEU A 216 7.61 9.71 6.31
CA LEU A 216 6.19 9.53 6.67
C LEU A 216 5.75 8.06 6.75
N PRO A 217 6.03 7.17 5.76
CA PRO A 217 5.71 5.75 5.89
C PRO A 217 6.38 5.04 7.08
N CYS A 218 7.59 5.46 7.50
CA CYS A 218 8.23 4.96 8.71
C CYS A 218 7.56 5.49 9.98
N LEU A 219 7.13 6.75 10.00
CA LEU A 219 6.42 7.33 11.14
C LEU A 219 5.07 6.62 11.35
N ILE A 220 4.29 6.41 10.28
CA ILE A 220 3.04 5.66 10.36
C ILE A 220 3.27 4.19 10.77
N ARG A 221 4.36 3.56 10.30
CA ARG A 221 4.74 2.22 10.77
C ARG A 221 5.02 2.22 12.27
N ARG A 222 5.85 3.13 12.77
CA ARG A 222 6.20 3.21 14.19
C ARG A 222 4.98 3.50 15.07
N ALA A 223 4.10 4.40 14.62
CA ALA A 223 2.82 4.66 15.24
C ALA A 223 1.93 3.40 15.29
N ALA A 224 1.90 2.63 14.20
CA ALA A 224 1.14 1.39 14.16
C ALA A 224 1.66 0.33 15.13
N PHE A 225 2.99 0.14 15.25
CA PHE A 225 3.56 -0.75 16.26
C PHE A 225 3.28 -0.28 17.68
N HIS A 226 3.39 1.03 17.94
CA HIS A 226 3.02 1.61 19.23
C HIS A 226 1.56 1.29 19.57
N LYS A 227 0.63 1.56 18.64
CA LYS A 227 -0.80 1.26 18.81
C LYS A 227 -1.08 -0.23 19.04
N TRP A 228 -0.34 -1.09 18.35
CA TRP A 228 -0.46 -2.54 18.48
C TRP A 228 -0.02 -3.05 19.86
N GLY A 229 0.82 -2.28 20.57
CA GLY A 229 1.37 -2.65 21.87
C GLY A 229 2.53 -3.64 21.79
N GLU A 230 2.97 -3.99 20.59
CA GLU A 230 4.10 -4.88 20.35
C GLU A 230 5.38 -4.09 20.07
N LYS A 231 6.51 -4.62 20.52
CA LYS A 231 7.81 -3.95 20.32
C LYS A 231 8.17 -3.96 18.83
N ASP A 232 8.36 -2.78 18.24
CA ASP A 232 8.95 -2.64 16.92
C ASP A 232 10.44 -3.04 16.97
N THR A 233 10.78 -4.19 16.39
CA THR A 233 12.17 -4.68 16.29
C THR A 233 12.81 -4.34 14.93
N THR A 234 12.17 -3.48 14.13
CA THR A 234 12.74 -3.00 12.86
C THR A 234 14.02 -2.20 13.14
N ASP A 235 15.08 -2.51 12.41
CA ASP A 235 16.34 -1.76 12.51
C ASP A 235 16.26 -0.45 11.71
N TYR A 236 16.29 0.68 12.40
CA TYR A 236 16.15 2.02 11.82
C TYR A 236 17.47 2.78 11.77
N VAL A 237 17.67 3.58 10.71
CA VAL A 237 18.87 4.42 10.57
C VAL A 237 18.86 5.55 11.60
N TYR A 238 17.72 6.21 11.75
CA TYR A 238 17.52 7.34 12.66
C TYR A 238 16.52 6.89 13.73
N ASP A 239 17.01 6.13 14.70
CA ASP A 239 16.15 5.44 15.66
C ASP A 239 15.54 6.38 16.72
N ASP A 240 16.40 7.23 17.29
CA ASP A 240 16.04 8.22 18.30
C ASP A 240 15.59 9.53 17.64
N LEU A 241 14.28 9.69 17.47
CA LEU A 241 13.67 10.89 16.89
C LEU A 241 13.68 12.11 17.82
N SER A 242 14.03 11.95 19.10
CA SER A 242 14.01 13.06 20.07
C SER A 242 15.15 14.08 19.85
N LYS A 243 16.19 13.67 19.10
CA LYS A 243 17.35 14.51 18.80
C LYS A 243 16.94 15.74 18.00
N ASN A 244 17.28 16.91 18.54
CA ASN A 244 16.89 18.19 17.95
C ASN A 244 17.85 18.67 16.84
N ASP A 245 17.94 17.90 15.75
CA ASP A 245 18.79 18.19 14.61
C ASP A 245 18.08 17.96 13.25
N ALA A 246 18.75 18.32 12.15
CA ALA A 246 18.21 18.24 10.79
C ALA A 246 17.93 16.81 10.30
N GLU A 247 18.53 15.80 10.94
CA GLU A 247 18.42 14.40 10.59
C GLU A 247 17.37 13.66 11.46
N HIS A 248 16.81 14.28 12.49
CA HIS A 248 15.86 13.65 13.41
C HIS A 248 14.60 14.53 13.57
N ALA A 249 14.42 15.20 14.71
CA ALA A 249 13.21 15.96 15.01
C ALA A 249 12.92 17.09 14.01
N ARG A 250 13.97 17.72 13.43
CA ARG A 250 13.83 18.79 12.44
C ARG A 250 13.78 18.28 11.00
N PHE A 251 13.87 16.96 10.79
CA PHE A 251 13.72 16.39 9.47
C PHE A 251 12.32 16.69 8.92
N ASP A 252 12.23 17.06 7.64
CA ASP A 252 11.02 17.65 7.05
C ASP A 252 9.75 16.80 7.24
N ASP A 253 9.83 15.47 7.07
CA ASP A 253 8.70 14.56 7.31
C ASP A 253 8.28 14.51 8.79
N VAL A 254 9.24 14.49 9.72
CA VAL A 254 8.99 14.45 11.18
C VAL A 254 8.38 15.76 11.64
N ARG A 255 8.96 16.89 11.20
CA ARG A 255 8.45 18.21 11.54
C ARG A 255 7.07 18.45 10.94
N SER A 256 6.82 18.01 9.71
CA SER A 256 5.51 18.11 9.08
C SER A 256 4.45 17.31 9.84
N ALA A 257 4.78 16.11 10.32
CA ALA A 257 3.90 15.30 11.15
C ALA A 257 3.58 15.99 12.49
N ALA A 258 4.61 16.48 13.20
CA ALA A 258 4.43 17.18 14.47
C ALA A 258 3.59 18.46 14.31
N LEU A 259 3.83 19.24 13.25
CA LEU A 259 3.04 20.44 12.94
C LEU A 259 1.58 20.10 12.62
N ALA A 260 1.33 19.03 11.85
CA ALA A 260 -0.03 18.60 11.53
C ALA A 260 -0.83 18.25 12.80
N VAL A 261 -0.22 17.48 13.70
CA VAL A 261 -0.80 17.12 15.00
C VAL A 261 -1.04 18.37 15.84
N ALA A 262 -0.06 19.27 15.96
CA ALA A 262 -0.19 20.49 16.73
C ALA A 262 -1.30 21.42 16.18
N GLU A 263 -1.39 21.58 14.86
CA GLU A 263 -2.45 22.36 14.21
C GLU A 263 -3.84 21.75 14.45
N ALA A 264 -3.98 20.43 14.28
CA ALA A 264 -5.24 19.74 14.50
C ALA A 264 -5.71 19.85 15.96
N ASN A 265 -4.79 19.74 16.93
CA ASN A 265 -5.07 19.89 18.35
C ASN A 265 -5.42 21.35 18.72
N ALA A 266 -4.74 22.34 18.13
CA ALA A 266 -4.95 23.75 18.44
C ALA A 266 -6.20 24.36 17.78
N GLN A 267 -6.49 23.96 16.53
CA GLN A 267 -7.56 24.56 15.71
C GLN A 267 -8.81 23.68 15.58
N GLY A 268 -8.73 22.42 16.04
CA GLY A 268 -9.74 21.39 15.87
C GLY A 268 -9.54 20.58 14.58
N PHE A 269 -9.72 19.26 14.69
CA PHE A 269 -9.55 18.32 13.58
C PHE A 269 -10.39 18.68 12.35
N GLU A 270 -11.66 19.05 12.53
CA GLU A 270 -12.57 19.38 11.43
C GLU A 270 -12.06 20.56 10.59
N ARG A 271 -11.51 21.58 11.24
CA ARG A 271 -10.94 22.74 10.56
C ARG A 271 -9.65 22.36 9.83
N TRP A 272 -8.87 21.46 10.41
CA TRP A 272 -7.63 20.97 9.81
C TRP A 272 -7.89 20.09 8.57
N ILE A 273 -8.82 19.14 8.64
CA ILE A 273 -9.04 18.16 7.55
C ILE A 273 -9.79 18.74 6.36
N ARG A 274 -10.69 19.72 6.57
CA ARG A 274 -11.55 20.30 5.51
C ARG A 274 -10.79 20.73 4.24
N PRO A 275 -9.67 21.48 4.30
CA PRO A 275 -8.91 21.84 3.09
C PRO A 275 -8.09 20.69 2.49
N ARG A 276 -7.97 19.56 3.20
CA ARG A 276 -7.07 18.44 2.87
C ARG A 276 -7.80 17.23 2.27
N LEU A 277 -9.12 17.13 2.45
CA LEU A 277 -9.98 16.12 1.84
C LEU A 277 -10.81 16.72 0.69
N ASN A 278 -10.77 16.09 -0.47
CA ASN A 278 -11.65 16.44 -1.59
C ASN A 278 -12.95 15.62 -1.50
N ALA A 279 -13.90 16.13 -0.70
CA ALA A 279 -15.19 15.48 -0.48
C ALA A 279 -15.99 15.28 -1.78
N THR A 280 -15.93 16.24 -2.72
CA THR A 280 -16.61 16.16 -4.02
C THR A 280 -16.22 14.91 -4.80
N SER A 281 -14.96 14.49 -4.67
CA SER A 281 -14.45 13.29 -5.36
C SER A 281 -14.66 11.97 -4.64
N LEU A 282 -15.10 12.00 -3.37
CA LEU A 282 -15.22 10.83 -2.51
C LEU A 282 -16.67 10.44 -2.21
N GLY A 283 -17.65 11.28 -2.56
CA GLY A 283 -19.04 11.07 -2.18
C GLY A 283 -19.21 11.24 -0.66
N ASP A 284 -19.61 10.18 0.04
CA ASP A 284 -19.61 10.19 1.52
C ASP A 284 -18.18 10.14 2.07
N ALA A 285 -17.64 11.32 2.40
CA ALA A 285 -16.31 11.45 2.96
C ALA A 285 -16.23 11.13 4.47
N THR A 286 -17.34 10.75 5.13
CA THR A 286 -17.38 10.53 6.59
C THR A 286 -16.44 9.42 7.06
N PRO A 287 -16.47 8.21 6.47
CA PRO A 287 -15.56 7.14 6.90
C PRO A 287 -14.08 7.49 6.67
N TYR A 288 -13.78 8.25 5.61
CA TYR A 288 -12.43 8.72 5.31
C TYR A 288 -11.94 9.79 6.28
N ARG A 289 -12.83 10.70 6.72
CA ARG A 289 -12.51 11.65 7.81
C ARG A 289 -12.16 10.91 9.09
N GLU A 290 -12.98 9.92 9.45
CA GLU A 290 -12.81 9.16 10.68
C GLU A 290 -11.50 8.34 10.72
N VAL A 291 -11.11 7.68 9.62
CA VAL A 291 -9.82 6.98 9.58
C VAL A 291 -8.63 7.95 9.60
N VAL A 292 -8.78 9.14 8.99
CA VAL A 292 -7.73 10.16 9.06
C VAL A 292 -7.57 10.70 10.48
N ARG A 293 -8.68 10.91 11.20
CA ARG A 293 -8.66 11.33 12.61
C ARG A 293 -7.91 10.31 13.46
N ARG A 294 -8.35 9.04 13.42
CA ARG A 294 -7.72 7.96 14.19
C ARG A 294 -6.24 7.76 13.82
N GLY A 295 -5.88 7.88 12.55
CA GLY A 295 -4.48 7.77 12.13
C GLY A 295 -3.62 8.94 12.56
N LEU A 296 -4.20 10.15 12.69
CA LEU A 296 -3.52 11.29 13.29
C LEU A 296 -3.35 11.12 14.80
N ASP A 297 -4.36 10.57 15.48
CA ASP A 297 -4.30 10.25 16.91
C ASP A 297 -3.19 9.22 17.19
N GLU A 298 -3.09 8.15 16.38
CA GLU A 298 -1.97 7.17 16.48
C GLU A 298 -0.60 7.82 16.30
N LEU A 299 -0.50 8.77 15.36
CA LEU A 299 0.73 9.49 15.10
C LEU A 299 1.10 10.44 16.26
N ASP A 300 0.12 11.14 16.83
CA ASP A 300 0.31 12.00 18.01
C ASP A 300 0.83 11.21 19.21
N ASP A 301 0.15 10.11 19.55
CA ASP A 301 0.54 9.22 20.67
C ASP A 301 1.99 8.72 20.52
N PHE A 302 2.37 8.34 19.30
CA PHE A 302 3.73 7.92 19.00
C PHE A 302 4.75 9.07 19.10
N LEU A 303 4.47 10.23 18.50
CA LEU A 303 5.40 11.37 18.51
C LEU A 303 5.69 11.87 19.93
N LYS A 304 4.66 11.92 20.79
CA LYS A 304 4.81 12.23 22.22
C LYS A 304 5.74 11.23 22.92
N THR A 305 5.52 9.94 22.68
CA THR A 305 6.34 8.86 23.26
C THR A 305 7.78 8.89 22.74
N ALA A 306 7.95 9.25 21.48
CA ALA A 306 9.25 9.38 20.82
C ALA A 306 10.01 10.67 21.20
N GLY A 307 9.42 11.55 22.02
CA GLY A 307 10.04 12.79 22.48
C GLY A 307 10.16 13.88 21.41
N VAL A 308 9.33 13.83 20.36
CA VAL A 308 9.29 14.88 19.32
C VAL A 308 8.42 16.04 19.83
N LYS A 309 8.98 17.25 19.83
CA LYS A 309 8.33 18.48 20.33
C LYS A 309 7.92 19.44 19.20
#